data_AF-T1CAH2-F1
#
_entry.id   AF-T1CAH2-F1
#
_cell.length_a   1.000
_cell.length_b   1.000
_cell.length_c   1.000
_cell.angle_alpha   90.00
_cell.angle_beta   90.00
_cell.angle_gamma   90.00
#
_symmetry.space_group_name_H-M   'P 1'
#
loop_
_entity.id
_entity.type
_entity.pdbx_description
1 polymer ?
#
loop_
_entity_poly.entity_id
_entity_poly.type
_entity_poly.pdbx_seq_one_letter_code
_entity_poly.pdbx_strand_id
1 'polypeptide(L)'
;MPDKYRREIELLQSMPGVGDITSPVIMAEIVNIRRFDSPEALCKYAGLVPRVIQSGESDRRGRLVKQSSAILRTAMIQCAHGVILTKYDNKLKHFFVQLSRRKKFNTAVAALAHKMLYIMWFMLTNNEEFHD
;
A
#
# COMPACT_ATOMS: atom_id res chain seq x y z
N MET A 1 -13.66 -3.76 15.75
CA MET A 1 -13.86 -2.66 14.80
C MET A 1 -15.35 -2.36 14.76
N PRO A 2 -15.83 -1.11 14.76
CA PRO A 2 -17.27 -0.84 14.65
C PRO A 2 -17.83 -1.40 13.33
N ASP A 3 -19.07 -1.90 13.33
CA ASP A 3 -19.70 -2.52 12.15
C ASP A 3 -19.73 -1.63 10.90
N LYS A 4 -19.60 -0.31 11.08
CA LYS A 4 -19.62 0.69 9.99
C LYS A 4 -18.50 0.56 8.95
N TYR A 5 -17.44 -0.22 9.21
CA TYR A 5 -16.33 -0.43 8.26
C TYR A 5 -16.33 -1.82 7.63
N ARG A 6 -17.39 -2.61 7.85
CA ARG A 6 -17.43 -4.01 7.42
C ARG A 6 -17.26 -4.14 5.90
N ARG A 7 -17.99 -3.32 5.13
CA ARG A 7 -17.91 -3.36 3.66
C ARG A 7 -16.52 -3.00 3.16
N GLU A 8 -15.91 -1.95 3.69
CA GLU A 8 -14.55 -1.53 3.29
C GLU A 8 -13.52 -2.60 3.64
N ILE A 9 -13.67 -3.28 4.78
CA ILE A 9 -12.79 -4.39 5.17
C ILE A 9 -12.93 -5.56 4.19
N GLU A 10 -14.16 -5.94 3.82
CA GLU A 10 -14.43 -6.99 2.83
C GLU A 10 -13.85 -6.64 1.46
N LEU A 11 -14.03 -5.39 1.00
CA LEU A 11 -13.41 -4.89 -0.22
C LEU A 11 -11.89 -5.06 -0.17
N LEU A 12 -11.24 -4.61 0.91
CA LEU A 12 -9.79 -4.74 1.05
C LEU A 12 -9.33 -6.20 1.07
N GLN A 13 -10.06 -7.10 1.73
CA GLN A 13 -9.76 -8.54 1.81
C GLN A 13 -9.89 -9.26 0.47
N SER A 14 -10.65 -8.73 -0.49
CA SER A 14 -10.70 -9.29 -1.85
C SER A 14 -9.35 -9.20 -2.59
N MET A 15 -8.47 -8.28 -2.18
CA MET A 15 -7.13 -8.15 -2.75
C MET A 15 -6.19 -9.22 -2.18
N PRO A 16 -5.45 -9.97 -3.03
CA PRO A 16 -4.44 -10.92 -2.58
C PRO A 16 -3.44 -10.29 -1.59
N GLY A 17 -3.08 -11.05 -0.56
CA GLY A 17 -2.12 -10.62 0.47
C GLY A 17 -2.71 -9.72 1.55
N VAL A 18 -3.96 -9.27 1.43
CA VAL A 18 -4.68 -8.59 2.52
C VAL A 18 -5.45 -9.62 3.33
N GLY A 19 -5.36 -9.55 4.67
CA GLY A 19 -6.03 -10.49 5.56
C GLY A 19 -6.66 -9.80 6.76
N ASP A 20 -7.28 -10.61 7.63
CA ASP A 20 -8.16 -10.15 8.73
C ASP A 20 -7.48 -9.25 9.76
N ILE A 21 -6.16 -9.24 9.80
CA ILE A 21 -5.37 -8.35 10.67
C ILE A 21 -5.02 -7.06 9.94
N THR A 22 -4.59 -7.14 8.67
CA THR A 22 -4.11 -5.96 7.94
C THR A 22 -5.25 -5.11 7.41
N SER A 23 -6.38 -5.68 7.01
CA SER A 23 -7.56 -4.92 6.54
C SER A 23 -8.12 -3.94 7.58
N PRO A 24 -8.39 -4.31 8.84
CA PRO A 24 -8.87 -3.34 9.84
C PRO A 24 -7.79 -2.32 10.21
N VAL A 25 -6.50 -2.69 10.19
CA VAL A 25 -5.41 -1.74 10.45
C VAL A 25 -5.34 -0.68 9.35
N ILE A 26 -5.41 -1.10 8.08
CA ILE A 26 -5.44 -0.18 6.93
C ILE A 26 -6.64 0.76 7.05
N MET A 27 -7.83 0.21 7.33
CA MET A 27 -9.04 1.01 7.47
C MET A 27 -8.99 1.96 8.67
N ALA A 28 -8.38 1.56 9.79
CA ALA A 28 -8.19 2.42 10.96
C ALA A 28 -7.24 3.60 10.67
N GLU A 29 -6.21 3.39 9.86
CA GLU A 29 -5.28 4.46 9.45
C GLU A 29 -5.89 5.41 8.42
N ILE A 30 -6.66 4.88 7.47
CA ILE A 30 -7.32 5.68 6.43
C ILE A 30 -8.47 6.49 7.04
N VAL A 31 -9.28 5.86 7.91
CA VAL A 31 -10.53 6.36 8.53
C VAL A 31 -11.63 6.66 7.51
N ASN A 32 -11.35 7.51 6.53
CA ASN A 32 -12.25 7.87 5.45
C ASN A 32 -11.44 8.06 4.17
N ILE A 33 -11.69 7.26 3.13
CA ILE A 33 -10.95 7.34 1.87
C ILE A 33 -11.15 8.70 1.16
N ARG A 34 -12.32 9.33 1.32
CA ARG A 34 -12.68 10.59 0.66
C ARG A 34 -11.89 11.81 1.15
N ARG A 35 -11.05 11.66 2.18
CA ARG A 35 -10.12 12.71 2.63
C ARG A 35 -8.89 12.85 1.73
N PHE A 36 -8.67 11.88 0.84
CA PHE A 36 -7.56 11.87 -0.10
C PHE A 36 -8.09 12.18 -1.49
N ASP A 37 -7.74 13.34 -2.01
CA ASP A 37 -8.19 13.81 -3.34
C ASP A 37 -7.68 12.94 -4.50
N SER A 38 -6.64 12.12 -4.24
CA SER A 38 -6.04 11.23 -5.23
C SER A 38 -5.37 10.01 -4.59
N PRO A 39 -5.18 8.92 -5.34
CA PRO A 39 -4.41 7.76 -4.88
C PRO A 39 -2.95 8.11 -4.56
N GLU A 40 -2.35 9.07 -5.28
CA GLU A 40 -1.00 9.58 -4.98
C GLU A 40 -0.94 10.26 -3.61
N ALA A 41 -1.99 11.00 -3.23
CA ALA A 41 -2.07 11.63 -1.91
C ALA A 41 -2.08 10.57 -0.80
N LEU A 42 -2.82 9.48 -0.98
CA LEU A 42 -2.83 8.34 -0.06
C LEU A 42 -1.46 7.64 -0.01
N CYS A 43 -0.83 7.36 -1.15
CA CYS A 43 0.49 6.74 -1.19
C CYS A 43 1.58 7.62 -0.55
N LYS A 44 1.47 8.95 -0.70
CA LYS A 44 2.36 9.93 -0.05
C LYS A 44 2.14 9.93 1.47
N TYR A 45 0.90 9.87 1.92
CA TYR A 45 0.56 9.73 3.34
C TYR A 45 1.08 8.41 3.93
N ALA A 46 1.03 7.31 3.20
CA ALA A 46 1.64 6.05 3.62
C ALA A 46 3.18 6.05 3.54
N GLY A 47 3.81 7.08 2.97
CA GLY A 47 5.26 7.11 2.77
C GLY A 47 5.76 6.01 1.81
N LEU A 48 4.91 5.57 0.88
CA LEU A 48 5.22 4.56 -0.16
C LEU A 48 5.68 5.20 -1.48
N VAL A 49 5.99 6.50 -1.48
CA VAL A 49 6.55 7.22 -2.62
C VAL A 49 8.07 7.30 -2.51
N PRO A 50 8.82 7.26 -3.63
CA PRO A 50 10.25 7.49 -3.58
C PRO A 50 10.56 8.86 -2.97
N ARG A 51 11.49 8.89 -2.02
CA ARG A 51 11.93 10.12 -1.38
C ARG A 51 12.81 10.91 -2.36
N VAL A 52 12.26 11.94 -2.99
CA VAL A 52 13.05 12.90 -3.75
C VAL A 52 13.77 13.81 -2.74
N ILE A 53 15.09 13.68 -2.66
CA ILE A 53 15.95 14.59 -1.90
C ILE A 53 16.55 15.55 -2.92
N GLN A 54 16.03 16.76 -3.00
CA GLN A 54 16.71 17.87 -3.67
C GLN A 54 17.44 18.66 -2.58
N SER A 55 18.73 18.39 -2.39
CA SER A 55 19.60 19.21 -1.53
C SER A 55 20.68 19.83 -2.43
N GLY A 56 20.58 21.14 -2.64
CA GLY A 56 21.55 21.91 -3.42
C GLY A 56 22.93 22.02 -2.79
N GLU A 57 23.09 21.71 -1.50
CA GLU A 57 24.36 21.65 -0.79
C GLU A 57 24.11 20.89 0.52
N SER A 58 25.02 19.99 0.90
CA SER A 58 25.01 19.14 2.11
C SER A 58 24.38 17.74 1.99
N ASP A 59 25.24 16.73 2.15
CA ASP A 59 24.94 15.32 2.35
C ASP A 59 24.28 15.08 3.72
N ARG A 60 22.98 14.79 3.72
CA ARG A 60 22.29 14.13 4.83
C ARG A 60 21.29 13.11 4.30
N ARG A 61 21.51 11.84 4.69
CA ARG A 61 20.55 10.72 4.60
C ARG A 61 19.26 11.10 5.30
N GLY A 62 18.35 11.75 4.59
CA GLY A 62 17.26 12.41 5.30
C GLY A 62 16.19 11.44 5.82
N ARG A 63 15.55 11.90 6.89
CA ARG A 63 14.48 11.24 7.66
C ARG A 63 13.26 10.94 6.77
N LEU A 64 12.55 9.85 7.09
CA LEU A 64 11.20 9.56 6.58
C LEU A 64 10.33 10.82 6.64
N VAL A 65 9.36 10.95 5.72
CA VAL A 65 8.44 12.10 5.69
C VAL A 65 7.82 12.26 7.09
N LYS A 66 7.98 13.43 7.70
CA LYS A 66 7.57 13.70 9.09
C LYS A 66 6.05 13.55 9.34
N GLN A 67 5.27 13.45 8.26
CA GLN A 67 3.80 13.30 8.22
C GLN A 67 3.35 12.01 7.50
N SER A 68 4.18 10.97 7.42
CA SER A 68 3.72 9.67 6.91
C SER A 68 3.24 8.74 8.01
N SER A 69 2.17 7.98 7.78
CA SER A 69 1.77 6.90 8.69
C SER A 69 2.75 5.73 8.61
N ALA A 70 3.53 5.53 9.68
CA ALA A 70 4.42 4.37 9.80
C ALA A 70 3.64 3.05 9.96
N ILE A 71 2.44 3.10 10.53
CA ILE A 71 1.56 1.95 10.72
C ILE A 71 1.01 1.49 9.37
N LEU A 72 0.43 2.41 8.59
CA LEU A 72 -0.10 2.12 7.26
C LEU A 72 1.00 1.59 6.34
N ARG A 73 2.19 2.20 6.38
CA ARG A 73 3.35 1.72 5.62
C ARG A 73 3.71 0.29 5.97
N THR A 74 3.81 -0.01 7.27
CA THR A 74 4.15 -1.36 7.75
C THR A 74 3.09 -2.36 7.32
N ALA A 75 1.80 -2.02 7.48
CA ALA A 75 0.69 -2.86 7.07
C ALA A 75 0.76 -3.18 5.56
N MET A 76 0.99 -2.18 4.72
CA MET A 76 1.10 -2.38 3.27
C MET A 76 2.30 -3.21 2.86
N ILE A 77 3.44 -3.08 3.55
CA ILE A 77 4.60 -3.95 3.34
C ILE A 77 4.28 -5.39 3.72
N GLN A 78 3.56 -5.62 4.82
CA GLN A 78 3.08 -6.97 5.19
C GLN A 78 2.13 -7.53 4.13
N CYS A 79 1.20 -6.73 3.62
CA CYS A 79 0.31 -7.17 2.53
C CYS A 79 1.08 -7.54 1.26
N ALA A 80 2.10 -6.76 0.89
CA ALA A 80 2.98 -7.07 -0.24
C ALA A 80 3.74 -8.39 -0.04
N HIS A 81 4.23 -8.65 1.18
CA HIS A 81 4.78 -9.97 1.51
C HIS A 81 3.72 -11.09 1.40
N GLY A 82 2.48 -10.82 1.82
CA GLY A 82 1.35 -11.71 1.62
C GLY A 82 1.19 -12.13 0.15
N VAL A 83 1.16 -11.17 -0.77
CA VAL A 83 1.11 -11.42 -2.23
C VAL A 83 2.27 -12.28 -2.71
N ILE A 84 3.49 -12.02 -2.23
CA ILE A 84 4.68 -12.77 -2.65
C ILE A 84 4.60 -14.24 -2.21
N LEU A 85 4.05 -14.47 -1.01
CA LEU A 85 3.93 -15.79 -0.39
C LEU A 85 2.68 -16.58 -0.85
N THR A 86 1.74 -15.95 -1.58
CA THR A 86 0.57 -16.69 -2.08
C THR A 86 1.00 -17.81 -3.03
N LYS A 87 0.32 -18.96 -2.97
CA LYS A 87 0.54 -20.07 -3.92
C LYS A 87 0.00 -19.76 -5.31
N TYR A 88 -1.11 -19.02 -5.37
CA TYR A 88 -1.74 -18.60 -6.62
C TYR A 88 -0.93 -17.51 -7.31
N ASP A 89 -0.88 -17.59 -8.63
CA ASP A 89 -0.33 -16.52 -9.46
C ASP A 89 -1.38 -15.44 -9.70
N ASN A 90 -0.95 -14.19 -9.77
CA ASN A 90 -1.80 -13.03 -10.02
C ASN A 90 -0.96 -11.88 -10.58
N LYS A 91 -1.60 -10.86 -11.18
CA LYS A 91 -0.88 -9.74 -11.81
C LYS A 91 -0.04 -8.94 -10.81
N LEU A 92 -0.40 -8.89 -9.53
CA LEU A 92 0.42 -8.26 -8.48
C LEU A 92 1.71 -9.04 -8.22
N LYS A 93 1.65 -10.37 -8.15
CA LYS A 93 2.81 -11.25 -7.99
C LYS A 93 3.71 -11.21 -9.22
N HIS A 94 3.12 -11.25 -10.43
CA HIS A 94 3.87 -11.06 -11.68
C HIS A 94 4.59 -9.71 -11.73
N PHE A 95 3.91 -8.63 -11.33
CA PHE A 95 4.52 -7.31 -11.23
C PHE A 95 5.75 -7.32 -10.31
N PHE A 96 5.66 -7.94 -9.14
CA PHE A 96 6.78 -8.08 -8.23
C PHE A 96 7.94 -8.88 -8.84
N VAL A 97 7.65 -10.05 -9.45
CA VAL A 97 8.67 -10.91 -10.06
C VAL A 97 9.41 -10.20 -11.20
N GLN A 98 8.70 -9.45 -12.04
CA GLN A 98 9.35 -8.68 -13.10
C GLN A 98 10.25 -7.58 -12.55
N LEU A 99 9.81 -6.89 -11.49
CA LEU A 99 10.55 -5.79 -10.89
C LEU A 99 11.76 -6.27 -10.09
N SER A 100 11.65 -7.40 -9.38
CA SER A 100 12.73 -7.98 -8.57
C SER A 100 13.92 -8.47 -9.40
N ARG A 101 13.71 -8.74 -10.70
CA ARG A 101 14.80 -9.04 -11.65
C ARG A 101 15.70 -7.84 -11.93
N ARG A 102 15.21 -6.61 -11.73
CA ARG A 102 15.91 -5.36 -12.11
C ARG A 102 16.25 -4.46 -10.92
N LYS A 103 15.60 -4.67 -9.77
CA LYS A 103 15.71 -3.83 -8.57
C LYS A 103 15.99 -4.70 -7.34
N LYS A 104 16.55 -4.09 -6.29
CA LYS A 104 16.75 -4.75 -5.00
C LYS A 104 15.39 -5.23 -4.45
N PHE A 105 15.40 -6.37 -3.77
CA PHE A 105 14.20 -7.01 -3.23
C PHE A 105 13.30 -6.04 -2.45
N ASN A 106 13.84 -5.34 -1.44
CA ASN A 106 13.06 -4.39 -0.63
C ASN A 106 12.47 -3.23 -1.44
N THR A 107 13.16 -2.80 -2.52
CA THR A 107 12.63 -1.77 -3.43
C THR A 107 11.46 -2.32 -4.24
N ALA A 108 11.53 -3.57 -4.68
CA ALA A 108 10.42 -4.23 -5.38
C ALA A 108 9.21 -4.46 -4.45
N VAL A 109 9.44 -4.86 -3.19
CA VAL A 109 8.38 -4.98 -2.17
C VAL A 109 7.70 -3.63 -1.93
N ALA A 110 8.47 -2.55 -1.75
CA ALA A 110 7.91 -1.22 -1.53
C ALA A 110 7.10 -0.72 -2.74
N ALA A 111 7.57 -1.00 -3.96
CA ALA A 111 6.83 -0.66 -5.18
C ALA A 111 5.54 -1.48 -5.34
N LEU A 112 5.55 -2.76 -4.95
CA LEU A 112 4.35 -3.57 -4.90
C LEU A 112 3.34 -3.01 -3.88
N ALA A 113 3.79 -2.70 -2.66
CA ALA A 113 2.95 -2.08 -1.63
C ALA A 113 2.34 -0.75 -2.12
N HIS A 114 3.11 0.08 -2.83
CA HIS A 114 2.59 1.29 -3.48
C HIS A 114 1.48 0.94 -4.47
N LYS A 115 1.72 0.02 -5.39
CA LYS A 115 0.73 -0.39 -6.41
C LYS A 115 -0.55 -0.91 -5.77
N MET A 116 -0.44 -1.72 -4.72
CA MET A 116 -1.60 -2.21 -3.97
C MET A 116 -2.39 -1.06 -3.36
N LEU A 117 -1.75 -0.15 -2.64
CA LEU A 117 -2.44 0.97 -2.00
C LEU A 117 -3.10 1.91 -3.02
N TYR A 118 -2.44 2.10 -4.18
CA TYR A 118 -2.99 2.87 -5.29
C TYR A 118 -4.31 2.26 -5.81
N ILE A 119 -4.36 0.93 -5.96
CA ILE A 119 -5.57 0.20 -6.39
C ILE A 119 -6.64 0.24 -5.30
N MET A 120 -6.25 0.07 -4.02
CA MET A 120 -7.18 0.13 -2.88
C MET A 120 -7.93 1.45 -2.82
N TRP A 121 -7.30 2.57 -3.24
CA TRP A 121 -7.98 3.86 -3.29
C TRP A 121 -9.18 3.83 -4.25
N PHE A 122 -9.04 3.23 -5.43
CA PHE A 122 -10.15 3.07 -6.38
C PHE A 122 -11.21 2.11 -5.84
N MET A 123 -10.79 0.97 -5.29
CA MET A 123 -11.71 -0.02 -4.70
C MET A 123 -12.60 0.61 -3.63
N LEU A 124 -12.01 1.36 -2.69
CA LEU A 124 -12.74 2.03 -1.61
C LEU A 124 -13.59 3.21 -2.10
N THR A 125 -13.13 3.94 -3.12
CA THR A 125 -13.87 5.10 -3.66
C THR A 125 -15.07 4.66 -4.49
N ASN A 126 -14.93 3.59 -5.26
CA ASN A 126 -15.95 3.05 -6.15
C ASN A 126 -16.83 1.98 -5.49
N ASN A 127 -16.47 1.50 -4.29
CA ASN A 127 -17.12 0.38 -3.60
C ASN A 127 -17.06 -0.93 -4.42
N GLU A 128 -15.92 -1.16 -5.08
CA GLU A 128 -15.66 -2.28 -6.00
C GLU A 128 -14.61 -3.23 -5.43
N GLU A 129 -14.81 -4.53 -5.64
CA GLU A 129 -13.88 -5.57 -5.23
C GLU A 129 -12.66 -5.62 -6.14
N PHE A 130 -11.59 -6.24 -5.66
CA PHE A 130 -10.38 -6.42 -6.44
C PHE A 130 -10.62 -7.41 -7.57
N HIS A 131 -10.32 -6.97 -8.79
CA HIS A 131 -10.30 -7.82 -9.97
C HIS A 131 -8.89 -7.80 -10.56
N ASP A 132 -8.30 -8.98 -10.73
CA ASP A 132 -6.93 -9.13 -11.19
C ASP A 132 -6.74 -8.69 -12.64
#